data_AF-J2LLX6-F1
#
_entry.id   AF-J2LLX6-F1
#
_cell.length_a   1.000
_cell.length_b   1.000
_cell.length_c   1.000
_cell.angle_alpha   90.00
_cell.angle_beta   90.00
_cell.angle_gamma   90.00
#
_symmetry.space_group_name_H-M   'P 1'
#
loop_
_entity.id
_entity.type
_entity.pdbx_description
1 polymer ?
#
loop_
_entity_poly.entity_id
_entity_poly.type
_entity_poly.pdbx_seq_one_letter_code
_entity_poly.pdbx_strand_id
1 'polypeptide(L)' 'MDKPFYCYLVQSKNGEMTLHIKDCLHRNDGIRRIFLGSIYTQFQAMNLAKKHSSDISLCQYCMGEQQS' A
#
# COMPACT_ATOMS: atom_id res chain seq x y z
N MET A 1 -12.67 -5.02 2.30
CA MET A 1 -11.94 -5.79 1.26
C MET A 1 -11.55 -7.13 1.90
N ASP A 2 -12.37 -8.17 1.71
CA ASP A 2 -12.29 -9.41 2.53
C ASP A 2 -11.58 -10.57 1.81
N LYS A 3 -11.07 -10.33 0.60
CA LYS A 3 -10.27 -11.31 -0.14
C LYS A 3 -8.79 -11.00 0.03
N PRO A 4 -7.94 -12.02 0.20
CA PRO A 4 -6.49 -11.86 0.19
C PRO A 4 -5.99 -11.11 -1.05
N PHE A 5 -5.12 -10.12 -0.84
CA PHE A 5 -4.40 -9.44 -1.91
C PHE A 5 -2.92 -9.30 -1.57
N TYR A 6 -2.14 -8.98 -2.60
CA TYR A 6 -0.70 -8.73 -2.50
C TYR A 6 -0.47 -7.23 -2.39
N CYS A 7 0.40 -6.82 -1.45
CA CYS A 7 0.66 -5.42 -1.16
C CYS A 7 2.12 -5.04 -1.37
N TYR A 8 2.33 -3.79 -1.76
CA TYR A 8 3.63 -3.14 -1.85
C TYR A 8 3.58 -1.83 -1.09
N LEU A 9 4.67 -1.54 -0.37
CA LEU A 9 4.94 -0.21 0.14
C LEU A 9 5.88 0.48 -0.86
N VAL A 10 5.46 1.63 -1.37
CA VAL A 10 6.18 2.37 -2.39
C VAL A 10 6.63 3.70 -1.80
N GLN A 11 7.91 4.01 -1.93
CA GLN A 11 8.47 5.30 -1.54
C GLN A 11 8.50 6.24 -2.74
N SER A 12 7.83 7.38 -2.65
CA SER A 12 7.90 8.45 -3.65
C SER A 12 9.21 9.24 -3.55
N LYS A 13 9.46 10.12 -4.53
CA LYS A 13 10.70 10.91 -4.61
C LYS A 13 10.89 11.89 -3.44
N ASN A 14 9.79 12.34 -2.84
CA ASN A 14 9.77 13.20 -1.66
C ASN A 14 9.89 12.40 -0.33
N GLY A 15 10.04 11.07 -0.40
CA GLY A 15 10.25 10.23 0.77
C GLY A 15 8.98 9.68 1.41
N GLU A 16 7.80 10.09 0.94
CA GLU A 16 6.51 9.59 1.44
C GLU A 16 6.33 8.11 1.12
N MET A 17 5.65 7.40 2.01
CA MET A 17 5.41 5.97 1.90
C MET A 17 3.92 5.72 1.66
N THR A 18 3.58 5.08 0.54
CA THR A 18 2.20 4.76 0.17
C THR A 18 2.02 3.27 -0.05
N LEU A 19 0.95 2.73 0.50
CA LEU A 19 0.57 1.33 0.37
C LEU A 19 -0.28 1.11 -0.90
N HIS A 20 0.13 0.16 -1.75
CA HIS A 20 -0.53 -0.20 -3.00
C HIS A 20 -0.81 -1.71 -3.09
N ILE A 21 -1.85 -2.10 -3.81
CA ILE A 21 -2.03 -3.50 -4.26
C ILE A 21 -1.09 -3.81 -5.45
N LYS A 22 -0.75 -5.09 -5.65
CA LYS A 22 0.20 -5.59 -6.67
C LYS A 22 -0.02 -5.09 -8.10
N ASP A 23 -1.27 -4.82 -8.47
CA ASP A 23 -1.65 -4.43 -9.83
C ASP A 23 -2.30 -3.05 -9.89
N CYS A 24 -2.01 -2.18 -8.90
CA CYS A 24 -2.47 -0.80 -8.95
C CYS A 24 -1.88 -0.08 -10.18
N LEU A 25 -2.74 0.30 -11.13
CA LEU A 25 -2.37 1.08 -12.32
C LEU A 25 -1.87 2.49 -11.96
N HIS A 26 -2.32 3.01 -10.83
CA HIS A 26 -1.90 4.30 -10.27
C HIS A 26 -0.71 4.17 -9.31
N ARG A 27 0.01 3.03 -9.31
CA ARG A 27 1.21 2.94 -8.48
C ARG A 27 2.23 3.94 -9.02
N ASN A 28 2.75 4.77 -8.13
CA ASN A 28 3.82 5.67 -8.48
C ASN A 28 5.07 4.86 -8.89
N ASP A 29 5.86 5.36 -9.84
CA ASP A 29 7.21 4.83 -10.14
C ASP A 29 8.21 5.30 -9.08
N GLY A 30 7.85 5.04 -7.82
CA GLY A 30 8.64 5.37 -6.66
C GLY A 30 10.06 4.80 -6.74
N ILE A 31 10.99 5.47 -6.07
CA ILE A 31 12.42 5.15 -6.07
C ILE A 31 12.71 3.82 -5.36
N ARG A 32 11.82 3.40 -4.45
CA ARG A 32 11.94 2.15 -3.70
C ARG A 32 10.61 1.45 -3.56
N ARG A 33 10.63 0.13 -3.74
CA ARG A 33 9.46 -0.75 -3.58
C ARG A 33 9.79 -1.85 -2.58
N ILE A 34 8.93 -2.04 -1.59
CA ILE A 34 9.04 -3.10 -0.59
C ILE A 34 7.81 -3.99 -0.75
N PHE A 35 8.03 -5.25 -1.11
CA PHE A 35 6.97 -6.25 -1.11
C PHE A 35 6.64 -6.62 0.33
N LEU A 36 5.38 -6.43 0.74
CA LEU A 36 4.95 -6.71 2.11
C LEU A 36 4.41 -8.13 2.28
N GLY A 37 4.08 -8.84 1.19
CA GLY A 37 3.63 -10.23 1.24
C GLY A 37 2.25 -10.48 0.63
N SER A 38 1.84 -11.74 0.74
CA SER A 38 0.57 -12.32 0.28
C SER A 38 -0.41 -12.40 1.44
N ILE A 39 -1.66 -12.03 1.23
CA ILE A 39 -2.81 -12.40 2.09
C ILE A 39 -2.92 -11.55 3.37
N TYR A 40 -3.19 -10.27 3.18
CA TYR A 40 -3.60 -9.40 4.26
C TYR A 40 -4.97 -8.80 3.98
N THR A 41 -5.80 -8.68 5.02
CA THR A 41 -6.84 -7.66 5.01
C THR A 41 -6.16 -6.29 4.98
N GLN A 42 -6.88 -5.25 4.53
CA GLN A 42 -6.34 -3.88 4.52
C GLN A 42 -5.77 -3.46 5.88
N PHE A 43 -6.42 -3.85 6.97
CA PHE A 43 -5.95 -3.60 8.33
C PHE A 43 -4.60 -4.28 8.63
N GLN A 44 -4.45 -5.56 8.26
CA GLN A 44 -3.20 -6.30 8.47
C GLN A 44 -2.06 -5.72 7.62
N ALA A 45 -2.35 -5.35 6.36
CA ALA A 45 -1.37 -4.73 5.47
C ALA A 45 -0.88 -3.38 6.01
N MET A 46 -1.80 -2.56 6.53
CA MET A 46 -1.48 -1.29 7.17
C MET A 46 -0.60 -1.47 8.41
N ASN A 47 -0.93 -2.42 9.28
CA ASN A 47 -0.12 -2.68 10.48
C ASN A 47 1.30 -3.15 10.14
N LEU A 48 1.45 -3.96 9.09
CA LEU A 48 2.77 -4.38 8.62
C LEU A 48 3.54 -3.21 8.01
N ALA A 49 2.86 -2.40 7.19
CA ALA A 49 3.44 -1.18 6.62
C ALA A 49 3.98 -0.27 7.72
N LYS A 50 3.21 -0.06 8.81
CA LYS A 50 3.60 0.78 9.96
C LYS A 50 4.89 0.34 10.67
N LYS A 51 5.34 -0.90 10.51
CA LYS A 51 6.67 -1.34 11.00
C LYS A 51 7.83 -0.73 10.21
N HIS A 52 7.57 -0.26 8.98
CA HIS A 52 8.57 0.36 8.11
C HIS A 52 8.58 1.89 8.20
N SER A 53 7.42 2.52 8.39
CA SER A 53 7.29 3.97 8.58
C SER A 53 6.04 4.27 9.41
N SER A 54 6.14 5.20 10.36
CA SER A 54 4.98 5.66 11.13
C SER A 54 4.03 6.53 10.29
N ASP A 55 4.57 7.16 9.25
CA ASP A 55 3.82 8.01 8.32
C ASP A 55 3.63 7.26 7.00
N ILE A 56 2.47 6.60 6.88
CA ILE A 56 2.09 5.79 5.71
C ILE A 56 0.67 6.14 5.29
N SER A 57 0.53 6.43 4.01
CA SER A 57 -0.76 6.67 3.36
C SER A 57 -1.24 5.43 2.61
N LEU A 58 -2.56 5.32 2.46
CA LEU A 58 -3.16 4.36 1.54
C LEU A 58 -3.30 5.00 0.16
N CYS A 59 -3.03 4.23 -0.89
CA CYS A 59 -3.40 4.63 -2.24
C CYS A 59 -4.92 4.68 -2.36
N GLN A 60 -5.48 5.89 -2.50
CA GLN A 60 -6.94 6.09 -2.57
C GLN A 60 -7.58 5.37 -3.76
N TYR A 61 -6.85 5.18 -4.87
CA TYR A 61 -7.38 4.52 -6.06
C TYR A 61 -7.55 3.00 -5.93
N CYS A 62 -6.72 2.33 -5.11
CA CYS A 62 -6.76 0.87 -5.00
C CYS A 62 -7.07 0.36 -3.60
N MET A 63 -7.01 1.22 -2.60
CA MET A 63 -7.27 0.93 -1.19
C MET A 63 -8.19 1.94 -0.52
N GLY A 64 -8.63 2.99 -1.24
CA GLY A 64 -9.70 3.85 -0.75
C GLY A 64 -11.00 3.06 -0.71
N GLU A 65 -11.83 3.29 0.29
CA GLU A 65 -13.24 2.90 0.21
C GLU A 65 -13.81 3.58 -1.04
N GLN A 66 -14.41 2.81 -1.95
CA GLN A 66 -15.25 3.41 -2.98
C GLN A 66 -16.34 4.16 -2.23
N GLN A 67 -16.21 5.49 -2.12
CA GLN A 67 -17.30 6.36 -1.73
C GLN A 67 -18.35 6.25 -2.83
N SER A 68 -19.29 5.33 -2.64
CA SER A 68 -20.58 5.28 -3.31
C SER A 68 -21.52 6.31 -2.71
#